data_AF-A0A371MWX9-F1
#
_entry.id   AF-A0A371MWX9-F1
#
_cell.length_a   1.000
_cell.length_b   1.000
_cell.length_c   1.000
_cell.angle_alpha   90.00
_cell.angle_beta   90.00
_cell.angle_gamma   90.00
#
_symmetry.space_group_name_H-M   'P 1'
#
loop_
_entity.id
_entity.type
_entity.pdbx_description
1 polymer ?
#
loop_
_entity_poly.entity_id
_entity_poly.type
_entity_poly.pdbx_seq_one_letter_code
_entity_poly.pdbx_strand_id
1 'polypeptide(L)' 'MHARSWAAVLFALVIGLLLALGVVRLAAGDTGDFARNAGIAALLTVFAVALVRDWASNAE' A
#
# COMPACT_ATOMS: atom_id res chain seq x y z
N MET A 1 5.49 -3.05 -20.67
CA MET A 1 4.59 -2.07 -20.02
C MET A 1 3.47 -2.72 -19.21
N HIS A 2 2.81 -3.80 -19.67
CA HIS A 2 1.73 -4.47 -18.91
C HIS A 2 2.09 -4.94 -17.50
N ALA A 3 3.24 -5.58 -17.29
CA ALA A 3 3.61 -6.05 -15.95
C ALA A 3 3.77 -4.91 -14.91
N ARG A 4 4.26 -3.73 -15.36
CA ARG A 4 4.41 -2.54 -14.50
C ARG A 4 3.06 -1.97 -14.06
N SER A 5 2.05 -1.98 -14.93
CA SER A 5 0.70 -1.51 -14.56
C SER A 5 0.03 -2.43 -13.56
N TRP A 6 0.18 -3.75 -13.71
CA TRP A 6 -0.38 -4.73 -12.77
C TRP A 6 0.27 -4.65 -11.38
N ALA A 7 1.57 -4.40 -11.31
CA ALA A 7 2.25 -4.21 -10.03
C ALA A 7 1.70 -3.00 -9.25
N ALA A 8 1.47 -1.86 -9.91
CA ALA A 8 0.87 -0.68 -9.28
C ALA A 8 -0.55 -0.95 -8.78
N VAL A 9 -1.35 -1.69 -9.55
CA VAL A 9 -2.71 -2.12 -9.15
C VAL A 9 -2.65 -3.03 -7.91
N LEU A 10 -1.73 -3.99 -7.89
CA LEU A 10 -1.55 -4.88 -6.74
C LEU A 10 -1.11 -4.12 -5.49
N PHE A 11 -0.20 -3.14 -5.61
CA PHE A 11 0.17 -2.27 -4.50
C PHE A 11 -1.04 -1.52 -3.94
N ALA A 12 -1.82 -0.87 -4.81
CA ALA A 12 -3.01 -0.13 -4.39
C ALA A 12 -4.03 -1.05 -3.69
N LEU A 13 -4.22 -2.27 -4.20
CA LEU A 13 -5.13 -3.26 -3.63
C LEU A 13 -4.66 -3.73 -2.24
N VAL A 14 -3.38 -4.03 -2.08
CA VAL A 14 -2.82 -4.46 -0.78
C VAL A 14 -2.90 -3.34 0.26
N ILE A 15 -2.56 -2.10 -0.13
CA ILE A 15 -2.64 -0.93 0.76
C ILE A 15 -4.10 -0.72 1.20
N GLY A 16 -5.05 -0.75 0.26
CA GLY A 16 -6.47 -0.62 0.56
C GLY A 16 -6.98 -1.73 1.49
N LEU A 17 -6.54 -2.98 1.28
CA LEU A 17 -6.92 -4.11 2.12
C LEU A 17 -6.38 -3.96 3.55
N LEU A 18 -5.12 -3.55 3.71
CA LEU A 18 -4.52 -3.33 5.04
C LEU A 18 -5.27 -2.25 5.81
N LEU A 19 -5.64 -1.15 5.14
CA LEU A 19 -6.43 -0.09 5.77
C LEU A 19 -7.84 -0.57 6.14
N ALA A 20 -8.52 -1.30 5.25
CA ALA A 20 -9.84 -1.86 5.52
C ALA A 20 -9.81 -2.80 6.73
N LEU A 21 -8.84 -3.73 6.77
CA LEU A 21 -8.64 -4.63 7.91
C LEU A 21 -8.29 -3.86 9.19
N GLY A 22 -7.45 -2.83 9.08
CA GLY A 22 -7.14 -1.94 10.19
C GLY A 22 -8.39 -1.28 10.76
N VAL A 23 -9.26 -0.71 9.92
CA VAL A 23 -10.50 -0.05 10.38
C VAL A 23 -11.44 -1.04 11.05
N VAL A 24 -11.54 -2.27 10.53
CA VAL A 24 -12.31 -3.35 11.18
C VAL A 24 -11.77 -3.66 12.58
N ARG A 25 -10.44 -3.74 12.73
CA ARG A 25 -9.79 -3.96 14.04
C ARG A 25 -10.01 -2.78 14.99
N LEU A 26 -9.91 -1.56 14.49
CA LEU A 26 -10.19 -0.36 15.28
C LEU A 26 -11.63 -0.33 15.79
N ALA A 27 -12.59 -0.68 14.93
CA ALA A 27 -14.01 -0.79 15.31
C ALA A 27 -14.25 -1.87 16.37
N ALA A 28 -13.40 -2.90 16.43
CA ALA A 28 -13.39 -3.92 17.47
C ALA A 28 -12.64 -3.50 18.76
N GLY A 29 -12.11 -2.28 18.81
CA GLY A 29 -11.36 -1.74 19.95
C GLY A 29 -9.86 -2.03 19.94
N ASP A 30 -9.35 -2.74 18.93
CA ASP A 30 -7.92 -3.06 18.81
C ASP A 30 -7.18 -1.96 18.04
N THR A 31 -6.74 -0.96 18.79
CA THR A 31 -5.98 0.18 18.24
C THR A 31 -4.55 -0.23 17.84
N GLY A 32 -3.99 -1.26 18.47
CA GLY A 32 -2.63 -1.74 18.19
C GLY A 32 -2.53 -2.37 16.81
N ASP A 33 -3.46 -3.26 16.48
CA ASP A 33 -3.54 -3.88 15.16
C ASP A 33 -3.88 -2.87 14.06
N PHE A 34 -4.76 -1.89 14.36
CA PHE A 34 -5.01 -0.79 13.43
C PHE A 34 -3.73 0.00 13.12
N ALA A 35 -3.02 0.45 14.16
CA ALA A 35 -1.80 1.24 14.00
C ALA A 35 -0.73 0.47 13.23
N ARG A 36 -0.59 -0.84 13.49
CA ARG A 36 0.31 -1.73 12.75
C ARG A 36 -0.06 -1.80 11.27
N ASN A 37 -1.32 -2.06 10.95
CA ASN A 37 -1.77 -2.17 9.56
C ASN A 37 -1.65 -0.85 8.81
N ALA A 38 -1.99 0.26 9.47
CA ALA A 38 -1.84 1.61 8.92
C ALA A 38 -0.36 1.95 8.67
N GLY A 39 0.54 1.60 9.60
CA GLY A 39 1.98 1.79 9.45
C GLY A 39 2.56 1.00 8.28
N ILE A 40 2.19 -0.28 8.14
CA ILE A 40 2.62 -1.11 7.01
C ILE A 40 2.09 -0.54 5.68
N ALA A 41 0.83 -0.12 5.64
CA ALA A 41 0.22 0.49 4.46
C ALA A 41 0.94 1.79 4.05
N ALA A 42 1.32 2.63 5.01
CA ALA A 42 2.09 3.84 4.77
C ALA A 42 3.48 3.54 4.19
N LEU A 43 4.21 2.58 4.77
CA LEU A 43 5.52 2.15 4.24
C LEU A 43 5.40 1.61 2.82
N LEU A 44 4.42 0.73 2.56
CA LEU A 44 4.18 0.20 1.22
C LEU A 44 3.85 1.31 0.21
N THR A 45 3.12 2.34 0.62
CA THR A 45 2.84 3.51 -0.22
C THR A 45 4.12 4.23 -0.63
N VAL A 46 5.04 4.46 0.33
CA VAL A 46 6.34 5.10 0.04
C VAL A 46 7.14 4.27 -0.97
N PHE A 47 7.23 2.96 -0.77
CA PHE A 47 7.93 2.07 -1.71
C PHE A 47 7.27 2.04 -3.09
N ALA A 48 5.95 1.96 -3.15
CA ALA A 48 5.20 1.98 -4.41
C ALA A 48 5.46 3.27 -5.19
N VAL A 49 5.43 4.43 -4.51
CA VAL A 49 5.73 5.72 -5.13
C VAL A 49 7.17 5.78 -5.65
N ALA A 50 8.15 5.34 -4.86
CA ALA A 50 9.55 5.32 -5.27
C ALA A 50 9.76 4.42 -6.51
N LEU A 51 9.15 3.23 -6.51
CA LEU A 51 9.22 2.28 -7.62
C LEU A 51 8.57 2.83 -8.90
N VAL A 52 7.40 3.47 -8.78
CA VAL A 52 6.70 4.09 -9.91
C VAL A 52 7.52 5.24 -10.49
N ARG A 53 8.16 6.05 -9.64
CA ARG A 53 9.05 7.13 -10.08
C ARG A 53 10.28 6.62 -10.81
N ASP A 54 10.93 5.59 -10.27
CA ASP A 54 12.08 4.94 -10.92
C ASP A 54 11.71 4.37 -12.30
N TRP A 55 10.54 3.72 -12.42
CA TRP A 55 10.08 3.24 -13.72
C TRP A 55 9.79 4.34 -14.74
N ALA A 56 9.37 5.52 -14.28
CA ALA A 56 9.15 6.66 -15.14
C ALA A 56 10.48 7.26 -15.62
N SER A 57 11.46 7.42 -14.74
CA SER A 57 12.79 7.95 -15.11
C SER A 57 13.58 7.01 -16.01
N ASN A 58 13.38 5.69 -15.88
CA ASN A 58 14.01 4.68 -16.73
C ASN A 58 13.23 4.40 -18.03
N ALA A 59 12.16 5.15 -18.31
CA ALA A 59 11.38 5.04 -19.55
C ALA A 59 11.66 6.19 -20.54
N GLU A 60 12.34 7.26 -20.09
CA GLU A 60 12.98 8.28 -20.93
C GLU A 60 14.36 7.82 -21.40
#